data_AF-A0A930Z152-F1
#
_entry.id   AF-A0A930Z152-F1
#
_cell.length_a   1.000
_cell.length_b   1.000
_cell.length_c   1.000
_cell.angle_alpha   90.00
_cell.angle_beta   90.00
_cell.angle_gamma   90.00
#
_symmetry.space_group_name_H-M   'P 1'
#
loop_
_entity.id
_entity.type
_entity.pdbx_description
1 polymer ?
#
loop_
_entity_poly.entity_id
_entity_poly.type
_entity_poly.pdbx_seq_one_letter_code
_entity_poly.pdbx_strand_id
1 'polypeptide(L)'
;MASVLPASLLAEHARGAAYDLVLLAHVLAALVGLGAVAVAGAYAWALSRAGPASESVRRYYRPGVNWVGRALFLVPVLGVVLMAMSHGDWSFSDGWINIGLALWAVVAVVAEMALWPEERRIQAAVADPSVDADQRTRCLRVEALASVLSVVLIVATVVMVAKP
;
A
#
# COMPACT_ATOMS: atom_id res chain seq x y z
N MET A 1 -16.26 -48.80 2.69
CA MET A 1 -16.85 -47.95 3.74
C MET A 1 -16.16 -46.60 3.66
N ALA A 2 -16.83 -45.58 3.13
CA ALA A 2 -16.28 -44.22 3.07
C ALA A 2 -16.36 -43.62 4.48
N SER A 3 -15.21 -43.31 5.08
CA SER A 3 -15.15 -42.58 6.34
C SER A 3 -15.72 -41.18 6.12
N VAL A 4 -16.93 -40.94 6.60
CA VAL A 4 -17.50 -39.59 6.67
C VAL A 4 -16.64 -38.80 7.64
N LEU A 5 -15.88 -37.83 7.14
CA LEU A 5 -15.15 -36.90 8.00
C LEU A 5 -16.17 -36.21 8.93
N PRO A 6 -15.96 -36.20 10.25
CA PRO A 6 -16.85 -35.53 11.17
C PRO A 6 -16.97 -34.04 10.80
N ALA A 7 -18.19 -33.50 10.83
CA ALA A 7 -18.49 -32.13 10.39
C ALA A 7 -17.65 -31.06 11.10
N SER A 8 -17.18 -31.33 12.32
CA SER A 8 -16.25 -30.48 13.06
C SER A 8 -14.89 -30.33 12.38
N LEU A 9 -14.34 -31.38 11.78
CA LEU A 9 -13.07 -31.32 11.06
C LEU A 9 -13.20 -30.48 9.78
N LEU A 10 -14.31 -30.60 9.06
CA LEU A 10 -14.57 -29.78 7.87
C LEU A 10 -14.70 -28.29 8.25
N ALA A 11 -15.37 -27.99 9.36
CA ALA A 11 -15.50 -26.63 9.87
C ALA A 11 -14.15 -26.03 10.33
N GLU A 12 -13.25 -26.83 10.92
CA GLU A 12 -11.90 -26.37 11.25
C GLU A 12 -11.04 -26.12 10.03
N HIS A 13 -11.04 -27.02 9.05
CA HIS A 13 -10.31 -26.81 7.80
C HIS A 13 -10.82 -25.59 7.03
N ALA A 14 -12.15 -25.38 6.99
CA ALA A 14 -12.73 -24.22 6.34
C ALA A 14 -12.35 -22.90 7.05
N ARG A 15 -12.28 -22.90 8.38
CA ARG A 15 -11.82 -21.74 9.16
C ARG A 15 -10.34 -21.45 8.91
N GLY A 16 -9.49 -22.46 8.89
CA GLY A 16 -8.07 -22.33 8.53
C GLY A 16 -7.89 -21.77 7.12
N ALA A 17 -8.59 -22.33 6.13
CA ALA A 17 -8.54 -21.85 4.76
C ALA A 17 -9.04 -20.41 4.60
N ALA A 18 -10.10 -20.03 5.32
CA ALA A 18 -10.59 -18.66 5.32
C ALA A 18 -9.55 -17.70 5.91
N TYR A 19 -8.91 -18.07 7.02
CA TYR A 19 -7.83 -17.29 7.63
C TYR A 19 -6.66 -17.10 6.64
N ASP A 20 -6.21 -18.18 6.00
CA ASP A 20 -5.11 -18.16 5.03
C ASP A 20 -5.41 -17.26 3.82
N LEU A 21 -6.66 -17.28 3.32
CA LEU A 21 -7.08 -16.41 2.22
C LEU A 21 -7.07 -14.92 2.63
N VAL A 22 -7.55 -14.59 3.83
CA VAL A 22 -7.50 -13.21 4.33
C VAL A 22 -6.06 -12.79 4.57
N LEU A 23 -5.20 -13.69 5.06
CA LEU A 23 -3.78 -13.43 5.29
C LEU A 23 -3.07 -13.14 3.97
N LEU A 24 -3.31 -13.97 2.95
CA LEU A 24 -2.80 -13.76 1.61
C LEU A 24 -3.28 -12.41 1.06
N ALA A 25 -4.57 -12.09 1.18
CA ALA A 25 -5.12 -10.81 0.73
C ALA A 25 -4.47 -9.61 1.46
N HIS A 26 -4.21 -9.74 2.76
CA HIS A 26 -3.55 -8.71 3.57
C HIS A 26 -2.12 -8.45 3.09
N VAL A 27 -1.34 -9.52 2.87
CA VAL A 27 0.03 -9.42 2.36
C VAL A 27 0.06 -8.85 0.94
N LEU A 28 -0.84 -9.30 0.07
CA LEU A 28 -0.95 -8.75 -1.29
C LEU A 28 -1.33 -7.26 -1.28
N ALA A 29 -2.26 -6.84 -0.42
CA ALA A 29 -2.60 -5.44 -0.25
C ALA A 29 -1.38 -4.61 0.20
N ALA A 30 -0.57 -5.15 1.11
CA ALA A 30 0.66 -4.52 1.56
C ALA A 30 1.68 -4.35 0.42
N LEU A 31 1.90 -5.39 -0.37
CA LEU A 31 2.80 -5.35 -1.53
C LEU A 31 2.31 -4.37 -2.61
N VAL A 32 1.01 -4.38 -2.91
CA VAL A 32 0.42 -3.47 -3.90
C VAL A 32 0.50 -2.02 -3.40
N GLY A 33 0.25 -1.76 -2.12
CA GLY A 33 0.38 -0.44 -1.52
C GLY A 33 1.82 0.10 -1.58
N LEU A 34 2.80 -0.73 -1.21
CA LEU A 34 4.22 -0.40 -1.34
C LEU A 34 4.60 -0.14 -2.80
N GLY A 35 4.15 -1.01 -3.71
CA GLY A 35 4.37 -0.85 -5.14
C GLY A 35 3.80 0.47 -5.68
N ALA A 36 2.60 0.86 -5.26
CA ALA A 36 1.98 2.13 -5.66
C ALA A 36 2.83 3.34 -5.26
N VAL A 37 3.31 3.36 -4.01
CA VAL A 37 4.16 4.44 -3.48
C VAL A 37 5.52 4.47 -4.20
N ALA A 38 6.17 3.31 -4.35
CA ALA A 38 7.47 3.22 -5.01
C ALA A 38 7.40 3.63 -6.48
N VAL A 39 6.36 3.19 -7.20
CA VAL A 39 6.14 3.55 -8.61
C VAL A 39 5.90 5.06 -8.76
N ALA A 40 5.11 5.67 -7.87
CA ALA A 40 4.90 7.13 -7.88
C ALA A 40 6.21 7.91 -7.74
N GLY A 41 7.07 7.48 -6.81
CA GLY A 41 8.41 8.06 -6.64
C GLY A 41 9.31 7.86 -7.87
N ALA A 42 9.33 6.64 -8.42
CA ALA A 42 10.15 6.31 -9.58
C ALA A 42 9.76 7.12 -10.84
N TYR A 43 8.46 7.29 -11.10
CA TYR A 43 7.99 8.10 -12.24
C TYR A 43 8.20 9.60 -12.02
N ALA A 44 8.07 10.10 -10.78
CA ALA A 44 8.40 11.48 -10.47
C ALA A 44 9.89 11.76 -10.66
N TRP A 45 10.75 10.86 -10.21
CA TRP A 45 12.19 10.93 -10.46
C TRP A 45 12.51 10.90 -11.95
N ALA A 46 11.93 9.95 -12.70
CA ALA A 46 12.15 9.84 -14.15
C ALA A 46 11.72 11.12 -14.89
N LEU A 47 10.55 11.67 -14.54
CA LEU A 47 10.05 12.93 -15.10
C LEU A 47 10.97 14.10 -14.78
N SER A 48 11.54 14.17 -13.55
CA SER A 48 12.46 15.24 -13.16
C SER A 48 13.79 15.24 -13.93
N ARG A 49 14.23 14.07 -14.41
CA ARG A 49 15.50 13.90 -15.11
C ARG A 49 15.39 14.01 -16.63
N ALA A 50 14.36 13.40 -17.21
CA ALA A 50 14.25 13.22 -18.66
C ALA A 50 13.09 14.03 -19.28
N GLY A 51 12.26 14.67 -18.44
CA GLY A 51 11.04 15.34 -18.90
C GLY A 51 9.98 14.37 -19.42
N PRO A 52 8.86 14.88 -19.95
CA PRO A 52 7.71 14.07 -20.38
C PRO A 52 7.92 13.39 -21.74
N ALA A 53 9.14 13.38 -22.30
CA ALA A 53 9.41 12.82 -23.62
C ALA A 53 9.21 11.29 -23.68
N SER A 54 9.30 10.60 -22.54
CA SER A 54 9.06 9.16 -22.47
C SER A 54 7.56 8.83 -22.52
N GLU A 55 7.18 7.96 -23.45
CA GLU A 55 5.80 7.45 -23.55
C GLU A 55 5.34 6.74 -22.27
N SER A 56 6.25 6.06 -21.55
CA SER A 56 5.90 5.41 -20.27
C SER A 56 5.49 6.43 -19.21
N VAL A 57 6.21 7.56 -19.13
CA VAL A 57 5.93 8.64 -18.19
C VAL A 57 4.60 9.32 -18.53
N ARG A 58 4.35 9.58 -19.81
CA ARG A 58 3.06 10.13 -20.28
C ARG A 58 1.91 9.18 -20.00
N ARG A 59 2.11 7.87 -20.18
CA ARG A 59 1.10 6.84 -19.90
C ARG A 59 0.78 6.75 -18.41
N TYR A 60 1.80 6.81 -17.55
CA TYR A 60 1.62 6.79 -16.10
C TYR A 60 0.80 7.99 -15.60
N TYR A 61 1.15 9.20 -16.06
CA TYR A 61 0.49 10.44 -15.65
C TYR A 61 -0.82 10.73 -16.40
N ARG A 62 -1.39 9.75 -17.11
CA ARG A 62 -2.73 9.93 -17.70
C ARG A 62 -3.73 10.26 -16.60
N PRO A 63 -4.58 11.30 -16.76
CA PRO A 63 -5.58 11.66 -15.77
C PRO A 63 -6.47 10.47 -15.40
N GLY A 64 -6.62 10.21 -14.10
CA GLY A 64 -7.39 9.09 -13.62
C GLY A 64 -7.37 8.94 -12.10
N VAL A 65 -8.23 8.05 -11.60
CA VAL A 65 -8.28 7.71 -10.18
C VAL A 65 -7.15 6.73 -9.85
N ASN A 66 -6.32 7.05 -8.86
CA ASN A 66 -5.30 6.15 -8.35
C ASN A 66 -5.94 5.03 -7.51
N TRP A 67 -6.55 4.05 -8.17
CA TRP A 67 -7.17 2.88 -7.54
C TRP A 67 -6.14 1.99 -6.82
N VAL A 68 -4.93 1.87 -7.37
CA VAL A 68 -3.86 1.06 -6.78
C VAL A 68 -3.43 1.63 -5.43
N GLY A 69 -3.31 2.97 -5.32
CA GLY A 69 -3.02 3.66 -4.06
C GLY A 69 -4.08 3.44 -2.98
N ARG A 70 -5.32 3.06 -3.35
CA ARG A 70 -6.38 2.74 -2.37
C ARG A 70 -6.15 1.41 -1.67
N ALA A 71 -5.30 0.53 -2.21
CA ALA A 71 -4.90 -0.71 -1.55
C ALA A 71 -4.25 -0.47 -0.18
N LEU A 72 -3.64 0.71 0.05
CA LEU A 72 -3.08 1.08 1.35
C LEU A 72 -4.10 0.99 2.49
N PHE A 73 -5.37 1.25 2.22
CA PHE A 73 -6.44 1.19 3.22
C PHE A 73 -6.93 -0.24 3.49
N LEU A 74 -6.67 -1.19 2.58
CA LEU A 74 -7.05 -2.58 2.79
C LEU A 74 -6.22 -3.24 3.88
N VAL A 75 -4.96 -2.86 4.05
CA VAL A 75 -4.06 -3.47 5.03
C VAL A 75 -4.57 -3.33 6.47
N PRO A 76 -4.86 -2.13 7.01
CA PRO A 76 -5.38 -2.02 8.37
C PRO A 76 -6.74 -2.73 8.54
N VAL A 77 -7.61 -2.68 7.53
CA VAL A 77 -8.91 -3.37 7.55
C VAL A 77 -8.72 -4.89 7.64
N LEU A 78 -7.93 -5.46 6.75
CA LEU A 78 -7.65 -6.90 6.72
C LEU A 78 -6.87 -7.35 7.96
N GLY A 79 -6.00 -6.50 8.52
CA GLY A 79 -5.28 -6.78 9.76
C GLY A 79 -6.23 -6.92 10.97
N VAL A 80 -7.22 -6.03 11.07
CA VAL A 80 -8.27 -6.15 12.10
C VAL A 80 -9.12 -7.40 11.90
N VAL A 81 -9.46 -7.73 10.65
CA VAL A 81 -10.19 -8.97 10.33
C VAL A 81 -9.40 -10.22 10.72
N LEU A 82 -8.10 -10.27 10.40
CA LEU A 82 -7.21 -11.38 10.81
C LEU A 82 -7.16 -11.55 12.32
N MET A 83 -7.10 -10.45 13.06
CA MET A 83 -7.14 -10.49 14.52
C MET A 83 -8.47 -11.02 15.05
N ALA A 84 -9.60 -10.63 14.46
CA ALA A 84 -10.89 -11.18 14.84
C ALA A 84 -11.01 -12.69 14.55
N MET A 85 -10.32 -13.17 13.51
CA MET A 85 -10.28 -14.58 13.12
C MET A 85 -9.24 -15.42 13.88
N SER A 86 -8.32 -14.80 14.61
CA SER A 86 -7.22 -15.50 15.30
C SER A 86 -7.65 -16.24 16.58
N HIS A 87 -8.91 -16.09 17.00
CA HIS A 87 -9.47 -16.77 18.19
C HIS A 87 -8.66 -16.58 19.49
N GLY A 88 -7.93 -15.47 19.61
CA GLY A 88 -7.15 -15.13 20.81
C GLY A 88 -5.66 -15.43 20.71
N ASP A 89 -5.19 -16.01 19.58
CA ASP A 89 -3.77 -16.21 19.33
C ASP A 89 -2.99 -14.88 19.24
N TRP A 90 -3.69 -13.80 18.86
CA TRP A 90 -3.13 -12.45 18.68
C TRP A 90 -4.04 -11.40 19.30
N SER A 91 -3.47 -10.35 19.85
CA SER A 91 -4.18 -9.31 20.60
C SER A 91 -3.65 -7.90 20.32
N PHE A 92 -4.48 -6.87 20.49
CA PHE A 92 -4.00 -5.48 20.48
C PHE A 92 -3.04 -5.15 21.64
N SER A 93 -2.78 -6.05 22.59
CA SER A 93 -1.67 -5.88 23.53
C SER A 93 -0.31 -6.24 22.94
N ASP A 94 -0.27 -6.94 21.79
CA ASP A 94 0.97 -7.29 21.13
C ASP A 94 1.59 -6.04 20.50
N GLY A 95 2.73 -5.60 21.05
CA GLY A 95 3.35 -4.32 20.70
C GLY A 95 3.63 -4.19 19.20
N TRP A 96 4.08 -5.27 18.54
CA TRP A 96 4.37 -5.28 17.11
C TRP A 96 3.13 -5.04 16.24
N ILE A 97 1.94 -5.50 16.67
CA ILE A 97 0.67 -5.26 15.98
C ILE A 97 0.35 -3.77 16.00
N ASN A 98 0.36 -3.15 17.18
CA ASN A 98 0.05 -1.72 17.31
C ASN A 98 1.07 -0.85 16.56
N ILE A 99 2.37 -1.16 16.67
CA ILE A 99 3.42 -0.41 15.98
C ILE A 99 3.24 -0.52 14.47
N GLY A 100 3.05 -1.73 13.93
CA GLY A 100 2.87 -1.91 12.50
C GLY A 100 1.58 -1.27 11.97
N LEU A 101 0.46 -1.38 12.70
CA LEU A 101 -0.81 -0.71 12.34
C LEU A 101 -0.66 0.81 12.36
N ALA A 102 0.00 1.37 13.38
CA ALA A 102 0.20 2.80 13.49
C ALA A 102 1.08 3.34 12.35
N LEU A 103 2.21 2.69 12.07
CA LEU A 103 3.10 3.06 10.96
C LEU A 103 2.35 3.00 9.62
N TRP A 104 1.57 1.95 9.40
CA TRP A 104 0.79 1.80 8.17
C TRP A 104 -0.29 2.87 8.03
N ALA A 105 -1.03 3.15 9.10
CA ALA A 105 -2.07 4.17 9.12
C ALA A 105 -1.48 5.57 8.84
N VAL A 106 -0.33 5.90 9.44
CA VAL A 106 0.39 7.14 9.16
C VAL A 106 0.75 7.23 7.68
N VAL A 107 1.27 6.15 7.07
CA VAL A 107 1.58 6.14 5.64
C VAL A 107 0.32 6.37 4.80
N ALA A 108 -0.77 5.66 5.07
CA ALA A 108 -2.01 5.80 4.32
C ALA A 108 -2.55 7.24 4.37
N VAL A 109 -2.53 7.87 5.56
CA VAL A 109 -2.97 9.25 5.75
C VAL A 109 -2.04 10.23 5.03
N VAL A 110 -0.73 10.12 5.19
CA VAL A 110 0.23 11.03 4.54
C VAL A 110 0.20 10.86 3.03
N ALA A 111 0.04 9.64 2.53
CA ALA A 111 -0.13 9.39 1.10
C ALA A 111 -1.37 10.10 0.56
N GLU A 112 -2.51 9.99 1.26
CA GLU A 112 -3.76 10.64 0.86
C GLU A 112 -3.71 12.17 0.91
N MET A 113 -3.09 12.72 1.96
CA MET A 113 -3.07 14.16 2.22
C MET A 113 -1.94 14.90 1.51
N ALA A 114 -0.83 14.23 1.18
CA ALA A 114 0.35 14.87 0.59
C ALA A 114 0.78 14.22 -0.74
N LEU A 115 1.00 12.90 -0.78
CA LEU A 115 1.56 12.26 -1.99
C LEU A 115 0.61 12.34 -3.19
N TRP A 116 -0.63 11.87 -3.04
CA TRP A 116 -1.60 11.79 -4.15
C TRP A 116 -2.08 13.16 -4.67
N PRO A 117 -2.28 14.19 -3.82
CA PRO A 117 -2.54 15.55 -4.31
C PRO A 117 -1.41 16.11 -5.18
N GLU A 118 -0.15 15.85 -4.81
CA GLU A 118 0.99 16.30 -5.60
C GLU A 118 1.13 15.55 -6.90
N GLU A 119 0.91 14.24 -6.88
CA GLU A 119 0.87 13.43 -8.09
C GLU A 119 -0.20 13.92 -9.07
N ARG A 120 -1.41 14.26 -8.59
CA ARG A 120 -2.49 14.83 -9.42
C ARG A 120 -2.10 16.17 -10.04
N ARG A 121 -1.31 16.99 -9.35
CA ARG A 121 -0.80 18.26 -9.89
C ARG A 121 0.22 18.01 -11.00
N ILE A 122 1.09 17.00 -10.85
CA ILE A 122 1.99 16.55 -11.91
C ILE A 122 1.20 16.01 -13.11
N GLN A 123 0.15 15.22 -12.89
CA GLN A 123 -0.73 14.74 -13.97
C GLN A 123 -1.31 15.90 -14.79
N ALA A 124 -1.76 16.96 -14.13
CA ALA A 124 -2.27 18.16 -14.80
C ALA A 124 -1.17 18.88 -15.62
N ALA A 125 0.03 19.04 -15.05
CA ALA A 125 1.15 19.68 -15.75
C ALA A 125 1.68 18.86 -16.94
N VAL A 126 1.63 17.52 -16.87
CA VAL A 126 2.00 16.64 -17.98
C VAL A 126 0.94 16.68 -19.09
N ALA A 127 -0.34 16.84 -18.73
CA ALA A 127 -1.43 16.98 -19.69
C ALA A 127 -1.42 18.34 -20.41
N ASP A 128 -1.08 19.41 -19.71
CA ASP A 128 -0.94 20.76 -20.26
C ASP A 128 0.37 21.42 -19.79
N PRO A 129 1.45 21.35 -20.61
CA PRO A 129 2.76 21.92 -20.26
C PRO A 129 2.78 23.44 -20.12
N SER A 130 1.73 24.14 -20.57
CA SER A 130 1.66 25.61 -20.45
C SER A 130 1.37 26.09 -19.02
N VAL A 131 1.01 25.16 -18.12
CA VAL A 131 0.39 25.46 -16.82
C VAL A 131 1.39 25.53 -15.67
N ASP A 132 2.65 25.08 -15.81
CA ASP A 132 3.52 24.95 -14.62
C ASP A 132 5.04 25.13 -14.87
N ALA A 133 5.58 26.24 -14.39
CA ALA A 133 7.03 26.51 -14.42
C ALA A 133 7.81 25.73 -13.34
N ASP A 134 7.15 25.16 -12.33
CA ASP A 134 7.79 24.54 -11.16
C ASP A 134 7.69 23.00 -11.15
N GLN A 135 7.50 22.39 -12.32
CA GLN A 135 7.33 20.94 -12.47
C GLN A 135 8.44 20.13 -11.78
N ARG A 136 9.70 20.59 -11.87
CA ARG A 136 10.84 19.87 -11.29
C ARG A 136 10.77 19.79 -9.76
N THR A 137 10.43 20.88 -9.08
CA THR A 137 10.33 20.92 -7.62
C THR A 137 9.22 20.00 -7.14
N ARG A 138 8.08 19.97 -7.84
CA ARG A 138 6.98 19.04 -7.53
C ARG A 138 7.41 17.58 -7.69
N CYS A 139 8.13 17.25 -8.77
CA CYS A 139 8.67 15.91 -8.98
C CYS A 139 9.59 15.50 -7.82
N LEU A 140 10.51 16.38 -7.40
CA LEU A 140 11.41 16.11 -6.27
C LEU A 140 10.65 15.93 -4.95
N ARG A 141 9.57 16.69 -4.72
CA ARG A 141 8.72 16.52 -3.54
C ARG A 141 7.99 15.17 -3.54
N VAL A 142 7.43 14.76 -4.69
CA VAL A 142 6.77 13.44 -4.80
C VAL A 142 7.77 12.32 -4.63
N GLU A 143 8.96 12.41 -5.23
CA GLU A 143 10.05 11.45 -5.04
C GLU A 143 10.46 11.36 -3.58
N ALA A 144 10.75 12.48 -2.92
CA ALA A 144 11.16 12.50 -1.51
C ALA A 144 10.06 11.92 -0.59
N LEU A 145 8.80 12.31 -0.79
CA LEU A 145 7.67 11.77 -0.03
C LEU A 145 7.53 10.26 -0.26
N ALA A 146 7.58 9.80 -1.51
CA ALA A 146 7.47 8.38 -1.84
C ALA A 146 8.63 7.57 -1.25
N SER A 147 9.86 8.09 -1.29
CA SER A 147 11.04 7.46 -0.71
C SER A 147 10.90 7.32 0.81
N VAL A 148 10.50 8.38 1.51
CA VAL A 148 10.24 8.34 2.96
C VAL A 148 9.12 7.35 3.30
N LEU A 149 7.99 7.41 2.62
CA LEU A 149 6.86 6.52 2.87
C LEU A 149 7.21 5.06 2.56
N SER A 150 8.01 4.80 1.52
CA SER A 150 8.48 3.45 1.21
C SER A 150 9.35 2.88 2.33
N VAL A 151 10.26 3.68 2.90
CA VAL A 151 11.06 3.26 4.06
C VAL A 151 10.16 2.93 5.25
N VAL A 152 9.16 3.77 5.55
CA VAL A 152 8.22 3.52 6.65
C VAL A 152 7.39 2.25 6.40
N LEU A 153 6.93 2.00 5.17
CA LEU A 153 6.21 0.76 4.80
C LEU A 153 7.09 -0.49 4.94
N ILE A 154 8.36 -0.40 4.54
CA ILE A 154 9.32 -1.49 4.71
C ILE A 154 9.52 -1.77 6.21
N VAL A 155 9.71 -0.75 7.03
CA VAL A 155 9.83 -0.90 8.49
C VAL A 155 8.55 -1.53 9.08
N ALA A 156 7.37 -1.04 8.70
CA ALA A 156 6.10 -1.61 9.14
C ALA A 156 5.97 -3.09 8.76
N THR A 157 6.38 -3.45 7.55
CA THR A 157 6.39 -4.83 7.05
C THR A 157 7.37 -5.70 7.86
N VAL A 158 8.59 -5.22 8.10
CA VAL A 158 9.60 -5.93 8.90
C VAL A 158 9.10 -6.18 10.32
N VAL A 159 8.51 -5.17 10.98
CA VAL A 159 7.93 -5.31 12.32
C VAL A 159 6.84 -6.39 12.34
N MET A 160 5.94 -6.38 11.35
CA MET A 160 4.84 -7.35 11.24
C MET A 160 5.30 -8.77 10.91
N VAL A 161 6.42 -8.93 10.20
CA VAL A 161 6.98 -10.24 9.83
C VAL A 161 7.86 -10.80 10.95
N ALA A 162 8.68 -9.97 11.57
CA ALA A 162 9.62 -10.40 12.60
C ALA A 162 8.92 -10.83 13.89
N LYS A 163 7.75 -10.26 14.19
CA LYS A 163 6.92 -10.58 15.37
C LYS A 163 7.76 -10.74 16.66
N PRO A 164 8.52 -9.69 17.04
CA PRO A 164 9.34 -9.73 18.25
C PRO A 164 8.52 -9.87 19.53
#